data_AF-A0A2J8L6L5-F1
#
_entry.id   AF-A0A2J8L6L5-F1
#
_cell.length_a   1.000
_cell.length_b   1.000
_cell.length_c   1.000
_cell.angle_alpha   90.00
_cell.angle_beta   90.00
_cell.angle_gamma   90.00
#
_symmetry.space_group_name_H-M   'P 1'
#
loop_
_entity.id
_entity.type
_entity.pdbx_description
1 polymer ?
#
loop_
_entity_poly.entity_id
_entity_poly.type
_entity_poly.pdbx_seq_one_letter_code
_entity_poly.pdbx_strand_id
1 'polypeptide(L)'
;YSQEQRQAFAPFCAEDYTESLLQLHDAEIVRLKNYYEVHKELFEGVQKWEETWRLFLEFERKASDPNRFTNRGGNLLKEEKQRAKLQKMLPKLEEELKARIELWEQEHSKAFMVNGQKFMEYVAEQWEMHRLEKERAKQERQLKNKKQTETEMLYGSAPRTPSKRRGLVPNTPGKARKPVAASTCSGKKTPRTG
;
A
#
# COMPACT_ATOMS: atom_id res chain seq x y z
N TYR A 1 5.75 -15.42 -19.82
CA TYR A 1 5.67 -15.49 -21.30
C TYR A 1 4.30 -15.08 -21.78
N SER A 2 4.23 -14.14 -22.73
CA SER A 2 3.01 -13.81 -23.47
C SER A 2 2.57 -14.98 -24.37
N GLN A 3 1.33 -14.95 -24.85
CA GLN A 3 0.80 -15.98 -25.76
C GLN A 3 1.63 -16.08 -27.05
N GLU A 4 2.03 -14.94 -27.62
CA GLU A 4 2.90 -14.87 -28.80
C GLU A 4 4.27 -15.53 -28.56
N GLN A 5 4.88 -15.31 -27.40
CA GLN A 5 6.17 -15.93 -27.06
C GLN A 5 6.08 -17.45 -26.92
N ARG A 6 4.92 -17.98 -26.49
CA ARG A 6 4.68 -19.43 -26.44
C ARG A 6 4.47 -20.00 -27.84
N GLN A 7 3.80 -19.26 -28.71
CA GLN A 7 3.56 -19.65 -30.11
C GLN A 7 4.80 -19.55 -31.00
N ALA A 8 5.81 -18.77 -30.59
CA ALA A 8 7.07 -18.65 -31.32
C ALA A 8 7.84 -19.98 -31.44
N PHE A 9 7.62 -20.94 -30.53
CA PHE A 9 8.17 -22.28 -30.65
C PHE A 9 7.28 -23.11 -31.58
N ALA A 10 7.47 -22.96 -32.89
CA ALA A 10 6.72 -23.67 -33.92
C ALA A 10 6.66 -25.22 -33.75
N PRO A 11 7.71 -25.90 -33.24
CA PRO A 11 7.65 -27.35 -32.96
C PRO A 11 6.64 -27.75 -31.87
N PHE A 12 6.05 -26.78 -31.14
CA PHE A 12 4.97 -27.04 -30.19
C PHE A 12 3.71 -27.62 -30.84
N CYS A 13 3.41 -27.22 -32.09
CA CYS A 13 2.22 -27.65 -32.82
C CYS A 13 2.49 -28.79 -33.81
N ALA A 14 3.68 -29.43 -33.76
CA ALA A 14 4.01 -30.50 -34.67
C ALA A 14 3.22 -31.78 -34.33
N GLU A 15 2.53 -32.34 -35.32
CA GLU A 15 1.77 -33.60 -35.18
C GLU A 15 2.65 -34.85 -35.46
N ASP A 16 3.82 -34.65 -36.06
CA ASP A 16 4.75 -35.71 -36.43
C ASP A 16 5.80 -35.96 -35.34
N TYR A 17 5.60 -37.01 -34.54
CA TYR A 17 6.49 -37.40 -33.45
C TYR A 17 7.74 -38.12 -33.98
N THR A 18 8.79 -37.34 -34.25
CA THR A 18 10.10 -37.82 -34.71
C THR A 18 11.18 -37.64 -33.64
N GLU A 19 12.28 -38.39 -33.75
CA GLU A 19 13.43 -38.23 -32.85
C GLU A 19 14.03 -36.82 -32.92
N SER A 20 14.02 -36.20 -34.10
CA SER A 20 14.45 -34.80 -34.26
C SER A 20 13.53 -33.82 -33.53
N LEU A 21 12.21 -34.06 -33.52
CA LEU A 21 11.27 -33.26 -32.73
C LEU A 21 11.62 -33.34 -31.23
N LEU A 22 11.87 -34.54 -30.71
CA LEU A 22 12.27 -34.72 -29.32
C LEU A 22 13.54 -33.91 -28.98
N GLN A 23 14.57 -33.98 -29.83
CA GLN A 23 15.81 -33.23 -29.65
C GLN A 23 15.59 -31.70 -29.65
N LEU A 24 14.68 -31.19 -30.50
CA LEU A 24 14.31 -29.77 -30.51
C LEU A 24 13.64 -29.33 -29.20
N HIS A 25 12.73 -30.15 -28.67
CA HIS A 25 12.06 -29.89 -27.39
C HIS A 25 13.06 -29.95 -26.21
N ASP A 26 13.95 -30.94 -26.18
CA ASP A 26 14.98 -31.06 -25.14
C ASP A 26 15.91 -29.84 -25.15
N ALA A 27 16.37 -29.41 -26.32
CA ALA A 27 17.19 -28.21 -26.48
C ALA A 27 16.46 -26.95 -25.99
N GLU A 28 15.17 -26.81 -26.33
CA GLU A 28 14.37 -25.66 -25.93
C GLU A 28 14.13 -25.65 -24.40
N ILE A 29 13.87 -26.80 -23.79
CA ILE A 29 13.74 -26.91 -22.33
C ILE A 29 15.03 -26.49 -21.63
N VAL A 30 16.19 -26.95 -22.10
CA VAL A 30 17.48 -26.57 -21.51
C VAL A 30 17.71 -25.06 -21.65
N ARG A 31 17.41 -24.49 -22.83
CA ARG A 31 17.51 -23.05 -23.08
C ARG A 31 16.61 -22.26 -22.13
N LEU A 32 15.36 -22.69 -21.95
CA LEU A 32 14.39 -22.05 -21.05
C LEU A 32 14.80 -22.17 -19.58
N LYS A 33 15.31 -23.32 -19.15
CA LYS A 33 15.82 -23.52 -17.78
C LYS A 33 17.00 -22.60 -17.48
N ASN A 34 17.98 -22.54 -18.38
CA ASN A 34 19.12 -21.64 -18.22
C ASN A 34 18.67 -20.17 -18.17
N TYR A 35 17.75 -19.79 -19.07
CA TYR A 35 17.18 -18.45 -19.04
C TYR A 35 16.43 -18.16 -17.73
N TYR A 36 15.66 -19.12 -17.22
CA TYR A 36 14.96 -18.95 -15.95
C TYR A 36 15.92 -18.80 -14.77
N GLU A 37 16.94 -19.65 -14.66
CA GLU A 37 17.89 -19.61 -13.54
C GLU A 37 18.69 -18.30 -13.52
N VAL A 38 19.13 -17.80 -14.68
CA VAL A 38 19.84 -16.51 -14.77
C VAL A 38 18.94 -15.34 -14.33
N HIS A 39 17.65 -15.40 -14.64
CA HIS A 39 16.70 -14.30 -14.37
C HIS A 39 15.78 -14.56 -13.18
N LYS A 40 16.07 -15.58 -12.39
CA LYS A 40 15.20 -16.07 -11.32
C LYS A 40 14.89 -14.99 -10.30
N GLU A 41 15.90 -14.26 -9.85
CA GLU A 41 15.70 -13.20 -8.85
C GLU A 41 14.78 -12.08 -9.36
N LEU A 42 14.81 -11.78 -10.66
CA LEU A 42 13.94 -10.78 -11.25
C LEU A 42 12.48 -11.27 -11.25
N PHE A 43 12.24 -12.52 -11.63
CA PHE A 43 10.91 -13.14 -11.58
C PHE A 43 10.38 -13.26 -10.14
N GLU A 44 11.22 -13.65 -9.20
CA GLU A 44 10.86 -13.70 -7.78
C GLU A 44 10.50 -12.31 -7.24
N GLY A 45 11.25 -11.28 -7.64
CA GLY A 45 10.93 -9.89 -7.31
C GLY A 45 9.57 -9.45 -7.84
N VAL A 46 9.27 -9.77 -9.11
CA VAL A 46 7.97 -9.51 -9.74
C VAL A 46 6.83 -10.19 -8.98
N GLN A 47 6.98 -11.49 -8.69
CA GLN A 47 5.99 -12.26 -7.93
C GLN A 47 5.77 -11.66 -6.53
N LYS A 48 6.86 -11.29 -5.84
CA LYS A 48 6.81 -10.67 -4.52
C LYS A 48 6.10 -9.32 -4.55
N TRP A 49 6.33 -8.50 -5.58
CA TRP A 49 5.60 -7.25 -5.75
C TRP A 49 4.10 -7.51 -5.93
N GLU A 50 3.73 -8.45 -6.79
CA GLU A 50 2.32 -8.79 -7.05
C GLU A 50 1.60 -9.33 -5.80
N GLU A 51 2.27 -10.19 -5.02
CA GLU A 51 1.76 -10.67 -3.74
C GLU A 51 1.58 -9.55 -2.72
N THR A 52 2.56 -8.64 -2.64
CA THR A 52 2.52 -7.48 -1.75
C THR A 52 1.39 -6.52 -2.15
N TRP A 53 1.21 -6.30 -3.45
CA TRP A 53 0.15 -5.47 -4.04
C TRP A 53 -1.24 -6.05 -3.75
N ARG A 54 -1.42 -7.35 -3.99
CA ARG A 54 -2.68 -8.05 -3.70
C ARG A 54 -3.05 -7.97 -2.21
N LEU A 55 -2.06 -8.17 -1.34
CA LEU A 55 -2.26 -8.04 0.10
C LEU A 55 -2.61 -6.60 0.50
N PHE A 56 -1.96 -5.61 -0.12
CA PHE A 56 -2.29 -4.20 0.08
C PHE A 56 -3.74 -3.88 -0.30
N LEU A 57 -4.20 -4.33 -1.46
CA LEU A 57 -5.60 -4.17 -1.90
C LEU A 57 -6.60 -4.82 -0.93
N GLU A 58 -6.28 -6.00 -0.41
CA GLU A 58 -7.14 -6.68 0.57
C GLU A 58 -7.26 -5.87 1.88
N PHE A 59 -6.18 -5.24 2.34
CA PHE A 59 -6.24 -4.32 3.48
C PHE A 59 -6.99 -3.02 3.17
N GLU A 60 -6.86 -2.45 1.97
CA GLU A 60 -7.64 -1.27 1.53
C GLU A 60 -9.14 -1.58 1.48
N ARG A 61 -9.50 -2.76 0.97
CA ARG A 61 -10.89 -3.24 0.92
C ARG A 61 -11.47 -3.39 2.32
N LYS A 62 -10.75 -4.06 3.23
CA LYS A 62 -11.14 -4.18 4.65
C LYS A 62 -11.28 -2.82 5.31
N ALA A 63 -10.35 -1.89 5.05
CA ALA A 63 -10.39 -0.54 5.61
C ALA A 63 -11.58 0.28 5.11
N SER A 64 -12.12 -0.06 3.94
CA SER A 64 -13.25 0.64 3.32
C SER A 64 -14.63 0.11 3.75
N ASP A 65 -14.69 -1.01 4.47
CA ASP A 65 -15.93 -1.64 4.92
C ASP A 65 -16.61 -0.85 6.08
N PRO A 66 -17.87 -0.41 5.93
CA PRO A 66 -18.60 0.26 7.01
C PRO A 66 -18.83 -0.63 8.25
N ASN A 67 -18.85 -1.96 8.12
CA ASN A 67 -19.07 -2.90 9.23
C ASN A 67 -17.80 -3.22 10.03
N ARG A 68 -16.66 -2.61 9.69
CA ARG A 68 -15.33 -2.86 10.28
C ARG A 68 -15.22 -2.50 11.77
N PHE A 69 -16.14 -1.72 12.31
CA PHE A 69 -16.10 -1.27 13.71
C PHE A 69 -16.45 -2.35 14.74
N THR A 70 -16.78 -3.57 14.30
CA THR A 70 -16.91 -4.78 15.14
C THR A 70 -15.52 -5.31 15.57
N ASN A 71 -14.72 -4.45 16.21
CA ASN A 71 -13.33 -4.70 16.54
C ASN A 71 -13.16 -5.42 17.89
N ARG A 72 -13.26 -6.75 17.88
CA ARG A 72 -12.87 -7.57 19.03
C ARG A 72 -11.35 -7.84 18.97
N GLY A 73 -10.62 -7.54 20.04
CA GLY A 73 -9.20 -7.92 20.17
C GLY A 73 -8.17 -7.02 19.45
N GLY A 74 -8.54 -5.79 19.06
CA GLY A 74 -7.59 -4.81 18.54
C GLY A 74 -7.13 -5.06 17.10
N ASN A 75 -7.90 -5.80 16.31
CA ASN A 75 -7.58 -6.15 14.93
C ASN A 75 -7.45 -4.93 14.02
N LEU A 76 -8.27 -3.90 14.23
CA LEU A 76 -8.23 -2.65 13.44
C LEU A 76 -6.84 -2.00 13.42
N LEU A 77 -6.18 -1.94 14.59
CA LEU A 77 -4.86 -1.33 14.75
C LEU A 77 -3.76 -2.21 14.11
N LYS A 78 -3.91 -3.53 14.19
CA LYS A 78 -2.99 -4.48 13.54
C LYS A 78 -3.06 -4.36 12.02
N GLU A 79 -4.28 -4.32 11.48
CA GLU A 79 -4.52 -4.13 10.04
C GLU A 79 -3.95 -2.80 9.55
N GLU A 80 -4.18 -1.69 10.26
CA GLU A 80 -3.65 -0.38 9.86
C GLU A 80 -2.12 -0.35 9.89
N LYS A 81 -1.50 -0.98 10.91
CA LYS A 81 -0.05 -1.14 10.99
C LYS A 81 0.51 -1.97 9.84
N GLN A 82 -0.17 -3.05 9.45
CA GLN A 82 0.21 -3.87 8.31
C GLN A 82 0.07 -3.11 6.99
N ARG A 83 -1.04 -2.40 6.77
CA ARG A 83 -1.24 -1.51 5.62
C ARG A 83 -0.13 -0.47 5.50
N ALA A 84 0.19 0.23 6.59
CA ALA A 84 1.26 1.23 6.59
C ALA A 84 2.65 0.61 6.30
N LYS A 85 2.89 -0.64 6.70
CA LYS A 85 4.10 -1.38 6.34
C LYS A 85 4.13 -1.67 4.84
N LEU A 86 3.02 -2.13 4.26
CA LEU A 86 2.91 -2.46 2.83
C LEU A 86 3.09 -1.21 1.96
N GLN A 87 2.48 -0.08 2.33
CA GLN A 87 2.67 1.22 1.65
C GLN A 87 4.13 1.69 1.63
N LYS A 88 4.94 1.29 2.61
CA LYS A 88 6.38 1.58 2.62
C LYS A 88 7.21 0.53 1.91
N MET A 89 6.72 -0.69 1.79
CA MET A 89 7.42 -1.79 1.13
C MET A 89 7.26 -1.75 -0.39
N LEU A 90 6.07 -1.41 -0.89
CA LEU A 90 5.79 -1.36 -2.33
C LEU A 90 6.76 -0.43 -3.09
N PRO A 91 6.97 0.85 -2.70
CA PRO A 91 7.92 1.72 -3.39
C PRO A 91 9.36 1.21 -3.35
N LYS A 92 9.75 0.51 -2.27
CA LYS A 92 11.09 -0.08 -2.17
C LYS A 92 11.29 -1.24 -3.12
N LEU A 93 10.27 -2.09 -3.25
CA LEU A 93 10.28 -3.19 -4.23
C LEU A 93 10.25 -2.65 -5.65
N GLU A 94 9.51 -1.58 -5.91
CA GLU A 94 9.44 -0.93 -7.23
C GLU A 94 10.79 -0.35 -7.64
N GLU A 95 11.48 0.37 -6.75
CA GLU A 95 12.82 0.90 -7.03
C GLU A 95 13.86 -0.23 -7.23
N GLU A 96 13.81 -1.28 -6.41
CA GLU A 96 14.69 -2.45 -6.56
C GLU A 96 14.45 -3.17 -7.90
N LEU A 97 13.18 -3.38 -8.27
CA LEU A 97 12.81 -3.99 -9.54
C LEU A 97 13.19 -3.11 -10.72
N LYS A 98 12.99 -1.80 -10.63
CA LYS A 98 13.38 -0.86 -11.67
C LYS A 98 14.88 -0.94 -11.96
N ALA A 99 15.72 -0.91 -10.92
CA ALA A 99 17.17 -1.01 -11.08
C ALA A 99 17.59 -2.35 -11.71
N ARG A 100 16.98 -3.46 -11.28
CA ARG A 100 17.25 -4.80 -11.85
C ARG A 100 16.79 -4.91 -13.31
N ILE A 101 15.63 -4.33 -13.65
CA ILE A 101 15.11 -4.30 -15.02
C ILE A 101 16.01 -3.47 -15.91
N GLU A 102 16.43 -2.27 -15.48
CA GLU A 102 17.32 -1.42 -16.28
C GLU A 102 18.65 -2.12 -16.58
N LEU A 103 19.25 -2.81 -15.59
CA LEU A 103 20.44 -3.61 -15.81
C LEU A 103 20.20 -4.76 -16.81
N TRP A 104 19.07 -5.44 -16.67
CA TRP A 104 18.69 -6.53 -17.57
C TRP A 104 18.50 -6.05 -19.02
N GLU A 105 17.82 -4.92 -19.21
CA GLU A 105 17.58 -4.33 -20.53
C GLU A 105 18.89 -3.89 -21.19
N GLN A 106 19.87 -3.39 -20.41
CA GLN A 106 21.20 -3.06 -20.91
C GLN A 106 21.99 -4.30 -21.36
N GLU A 107 21.96 -5.38 -20.57
CA GLU A 107 22.69 -6.61 -20.88
C GLU A 107 22.10 -7.35 -22.08
N HIS A 108 20.77 -7.40 -22.19
CA HIS A 108 20.07 -8.19 -23.21
C HIS A 108 19.61 -7.36 -24.41
N SER A 109 19.77 -6.03 -24.39
CA SER A 109 19.31 -5.10 -25.44
C SER A 109 17.85 -5.33 -25.85
N LYS A 110 17.02 -5.76 -24.89
CA LYS A 110 15.62 -6.12 -25.08
C LYS A 110 14.79 -5.51 -23.96
N ALA A 111 13.57 -5.09 -24.27
CA ALA A 111 12.65 -4.58 -23.26
C ALA A 111 12.12 -5.70 -22.35
N PHE A 112 12.08 -5.46 -21.05
CA PHE A 112 11.57 -6.43 -20.09
C PHE A 112 10.04 -6.45 -20.11
N MET A 113 9.48 -7.46 -20.76
CA MET A 113 8.04 -7.62 -20.93
C MET A 113 7.50 -8.78 -20.10
N VAL A 114 6.47 -8.51 -19.31
CA VAL A 114 5.68 -9.51 -18.58
C VAL A 114 4.27 -9.51 -19.17
N ASN A 115 3.82 -10.67 -19.65
CA ASN A 115 2.51 -10.83 -20.31
C ASN A 115 2.26 -9.89 -21.52
N GLY A 116 3.32 -9.43 -22.18
CA GLY A 116 3.23 -8.55 -23.36
C GLY A 116 3.29 -7.05 -23.05
N GLN A 117 3.46 -6.66 -21.79
CA GLN A 117 3.57 -5.26 -21.36
C GLN A 117 4.85 -5.06 -20.55
N LYS A 118 5.43 -3.84 -20.56
CA LYS A 118 6.54 -3.53 -19.66
C LYS A 118 6.09 -3.58 -18.22
N PHE A 119 6.86 -4.25 -17.37
CA PHE A 119 6.47 -4.46 -15.99
C PHE A 119 6.24 -3.13 -15.23
N MET A 120 7.09 -2.12 -15.44
CA MET A 120 6.94 -0.82 -14.77
C MET A 120 5.70 -0.03 -15.25
N GLU A 121 5.28 -0.21 -16.50
CA GLU A 121 4.03 0.37 -17.02
C GLU A 121 2.83 -0.29 -16.34
N TYR A 122 2.85 -1.63 -16.23
CA TYR A 122 1.83 -2.38 -15.51
C TYR A 122 1.71 -1.93 -14.04
N VAL A 123 2.84 -1.76 -13.33
CA VAL A 123 2.87 -1.23 -11.95
C VAL A 123 2.19 0.14 -11.86
N ALA A 124 2.52 1.06 -12.77
CA ALA A 124 1.93 2.40 -12.80
C ALA A 124 0.42 2.37 -13.06
N GLU A 125 -0.02 1.51 -13.99
CA GLU A 125 -1.44 1.29 -14.26
C GLU A 125 -2.19 0.74 -13.06
N GLN A 126 -1.61 -0.21 -12.32
CA GLN A 126 -2.22 -0.74 -11.10
C GLN A 126 -2.44 0.36 -10.05
N TRP A 127 -1.44 1.21 -9.83
CA TRP A 127 -1.56 2.37 -8.93
C TRP A 127 -2.63 3.36 -9.39
N GLU A 128 -2.68 3.66 -10.68
CA GLU A 128 -3.67 4.58 -11.24
C GLU A 128 -5.09 4.03 -11.13
N MET A 129 -5.28 2.74 -11.44
CA MET A 129 -6.57 2.07 -11.28
C MET A 129 -7.04 2.11 -9.82
N HIS A 130 -6.15 1.84 -8.86
CA HIS A 130 -6.46 1.94 -7.43
C HIS A 130 -6.86 3.38 -7.02
N ARG A 131 -6.13 4.38 -7.51
CA ARG A 131 -6.42 5.80 -7.26
C ARG A 131 -7.80 6.20 -7.79
N LEU A 132 -8.12 5.80 -9.03
CA LEU A 132 -9.39 6.08 -9.68
C LEU A 132 -10.56 5.39 -8.98
N GLU A 133 -10.40 4.13 -8.57
CA GLU A 133 -11.41 3.40 -7.81
C GLU A 133 -11.71 4.09 -6.47
N LYS A 134 -10.65 4.54 -5.77
CA LYS A 134 -10.80 5.25 -4.50
C LYS A 134 -11.52 6.59 -4.65
N GLU A 135 -11.18 7.37 -5.67
CA GLU A 135 -11.88 8.64 -5.94
C GLU A 135 -13.33 8.40 -6.39
N ARG A 136 -13.62 7.37 -7.19
CA ARG A 136 -14.98 6.98 -7.56
C ARG A 136 -15.81 6.61 -6.32
N ALA A 137 -15.29 5.76 -5.44
CA ALA A 137 -15.98 5.35 -4.22
C ALA A 137 -16.25 6.55 -3.28
N LYS A 138 -15.32 7.50 -3.23
CA LYS A 138 -15.47 8.75 -2.47
C LYS A 138 -16.57 9.65 -3.07
N GLN A 139 -16.61 9.81 -4.38
CA GLN A 139 -17.66 10.57 -5.08
C GLN A 139 -19.04 9.95 -4.86
N GLU A 140 -19.15 8.63 -4.97
CA GLU A 140 -20.40 7.90 -4.74
C GLU A 140 -20.90 8.09 -3.29
N ARG A 141 -20.01 7.95 -2.31
CA ARG A 141 -20.33 8.21 -0.89
C ARG A 141 -20.80 9.64 -0.66
N GLN A 142 -20.13 10.64 -1.27
CA GLN A 142 -20.55 12.04 -1.15
C GLN A 142 -21.92 12.28 -1.76
N LEU A 143 -22.21 11.71 -2.94
CA LEU A 143 -23.50 11.83 -3.59
C LEU A 143 -24.62 11.17 -2.77
N LYS A 144 -24.36 9.99 -2.21
CA LYS A 144 -25.31 9.29 -1.33
C LYS A 144 -25.61 10.10 -0.08
N ASN A 145 -24.57 10.66 0.57
CA ASN A 145 -24.74 11.50 1.75
C ASN A 145 -25.53 12.78 1.45
N LYS A 146 -25.29 13.43 0.30
CA LYS A 146 -26.06 14.61 -0.15
C LYS A 146 -27.54 14.26 -0.35
N LYS A 147 -27.84 13.21 -1.11
CA LYS A 147 -29.22 12.74 -1.35
C LYS A 147 -29.94 12.36 -0.06
N GLN A 148 -29.25 11.70 0.86
CA GLN A 148 -29.80 11.34 2.16
C GLN A 148 -30.15 12.60 2.98
N THR A 149 -29.23 13.56 3.05
CA THR A 149 -29.44 14.82 3.77
C THR A 149 -30.62 15.60 3.19
N GLU A 150 -30.72 15.68 1.85
CA GLU A 150 -31.86 16.31 1.15
C GLU A 150 -33.19 15.63 1.47
N THR A 151 -33.22 14.30 1.47
CA THR A 151 -34.41 13.51 1.81
C THR A 151 -34.82 13.70 3.27
N GLU A 152 -33.87 13.71 4.19
CA GLU A 152 -34.10 13.97 5.62
C GLU A 152 -34.59 15.40 5.87
N MET A 153 -34.10 16.41 5.12
CA MET A 153 -34.60 17.77 5.22
C MET A 153 -36.04 17.93 4.71
N LEU A 154 -36.42 17.19 3.65
CA LEU A 154 -37.74 17.32 3.02
C LEU A 154 -38.82 16.46 3.70
N TYR A 155 -38.47 15.27 4.17
CA TYR A 155 -39.41 14.26 4.68
C TYR A 155 -39.11 13.79 6.12
N GLY A 156 -38.04 14.30 6.76
CA GLY A 156 -37.63 13.87 8.09
C GLY A 156 -38.65 14.26 9.16
N SER A 157 -39.30 13.25 9.74
CA SER A 157 -40.33 13.41 10.78
C SER A 157 -39.74 13.57 12.20
N ALA A 158 -38.42 13.71 12.34
CA ALA A 158 -37.78 13.74 13.64
C ALA A 158 -37.95 15.12 14.30
N PRO A 159 -38.60 15.22 15.49
CA PRO A 159 -38.59 16.46 16.24
C PRO A 159 -37.15 16.79 16.60
N ARG A 160 -36.66 17.96 16.20
CA ARG A 160 -35.47 18.56 16.80
C ARG A 160 -35.76 18.66 18.30
N THR A 161 -35.22 17.74 19.09
CA THR A 161 -35.22 17.92 20.54
C THR A 161 -34.44 19.21 20.82
N PRO A 162 -35.05 20.21 21.49
CA PRO A 162 -34.32 21.42 21.83
C PRO A 162 -33.17 21.00 22.72
N SER A 163 -31.96 21.41 22.33
CA SER A 163 -30.73 21.29 23.11
C SER A 163 -31.05 21.64 24.56
N LYS A 164 -31.04 20.62 25.42
CA LYS A 164 -31.26 20.77 26.84
C LYS A 164 -30.16 21.69 27.36
N ARG A 165 -30.59 22.88 27.80
CA ARG A 165 -29.88 23.92 28.57
C ARG A 165 -28.40 23.61 28.85
N ARG A 166 -27.57 24.55 28.39
CA ARG A 166 -26.28 24.96 28.98
C ARG A 166 -26.34 24.81 30.52
N GLY A 167 -25.91 23.66 31.02
CA GLY A 167 -25.68 23.42 32.43
C GLY A 167 -24.39 24.11 32.80
N LEU A 168 -24.46 25.05 33.73
CA LEU A 168 -23.32 25.67 34.38
C LEU A 168 -22.37 24.56 34.86
N VAL A 169 -21.20 24.47 34.24
CA VAL A 169 -20.07 23.71 34.77
C VAL A 169 -19.64 24.35 36.10
N PRO A 170 -19.57 23.61 37.21
CA PRO A 170 -18.85 24.08 38.38
C PRO A 170 -17.37 24.17 38.01
N ASN A 171 -16.80 25.37 38.11
CA ASN A 171 -15.36 25.61 37.98
C ASN A 171 -14.61 24.65 38.90
N THR A 172 -13.78 23.79 38.31
CA THR A 172 -12.76 23.04 39.04
C THR A 172 -11.64 24.02 39.41
N PRO A 173 -11.29 24.21 40.69
CA PRO A 173 -10.17 25.07 41.05
C PRO A 173 -8.85 24.40 40.63
N GLY A 174 -8.09 25.11 39.81
CA GLY A 174 -6.75 24.71 39.38
C GLY A 174 -5.84 24.41 40.57
N LYS A 175 -5.17 23.27 40.52
CA LYS A 175 -4.10 22.91 41.46
C LYS A 175 -2.94 23.88 41.23
N ALA A 176 -2.82 24.86 42.12
CA ALA A 176 -1.78 25.86 42.12
C ALA A 176 -0.39 25.20 42.14
N ARG A 177 0.48 25.60 41.20
CA ARG A 177 1.91 25.36 41.26
C ARG A 177 2.50 26.17 42.42
N LYS A 178 3.27 25.51 43.28
CA LYS A 178 4.03 26.13 44.38
C LYS A 178 5.00 27.19 43.83
N PRO A 179 5.13 28.37 44.44
CA PRO A 179 6.17 29.30 44.07
C PRO A 179 7.53 28.87 44.66
N VAL A 180 8.55 28.93 43.81
CA VAL A 180 9.97 28.83 44.17
C VAL A 180 10.37 30.14 44.85
N ALA A 181 10.94 30.05 46.05
CA ALA A 181 11.54 31.19 46.73
C ALA A 181 12.93 31.46 46.15
N ALA A 182 13.08 32.60 45.45
CA ALA A 182 14.37 33.22 45.20
C ALA A 182 14.67 34.16 46.38
N SER A 183 15.72 33.88 47.15
CA SER A 183 16.33 34.84 48.07
C SER A 183 17.55 35.45 47.41
N THR A 184 17.51 36.77 47.23
CA THR A 184 18.59 37.59 46.71
C THR A 184 19.29 38.33 47.86
N CYS A 185 20.59 38.50 47.66
CA CYS A 185 21.67 39.05 48.48
C CYS A 185 21.42 40.25 49.43
N SER A 186 22.15 40.24 50.55
CA SER A 186 23.03 41.31 51.05
C SER A 186 23.96 40.64 52.11
N GLY A 187 25.27 40.85 52.25
CA GLY A 187 26.19 41.91 51.88
C GLY A 187 26.78 42.51 53.17
N LYS A 188 27.99 42.10 53.60
CA LYS A 188 29.00 42.92 54.34
C LYS A 188 30.23 42.11 54.84
N LYS A 189 31.34 42.33 54.12
CA LYS A 189 32.75 42.62 54.52
C LYS A 189 33.39 42.15 55.86
N THR A 190 34.56 41.50 55.68
CA THR A 190 35.91 41.68 56.32
C THR A 190 36.23 40.99 57.67
N PRO A 191 37.52 40.86 58.11
CA PRO A 191 38.62 40.04 57.53
C PRO A 191 39.51 39.31 58.59
N ARG A 192 40.48 38.47 58.13
CA ARG A 192 41.74 38.02 58.83
C ARG A 192 41.55 37.20 60.14
N THR A 193 42.39 36.26 60.56
CA THR A 193 43.85 36.13 60.58
C THR A 193 44.19 34.71 61.10
N GLY A 194 45.37 34.18 60.79
CA GLY A 194 45.97 33.03 61.51
C GLY A 194 46.36 31.88 60.60
#